data_AF-A0A3D2YG70-F1
#
_entry.id   AF-A0A3D2YG70-F1
#
_cell.length_a   1.000
_cell.length_b   1.000
_cell.length_c   1.000
_cell.angle_alpha   90.00
_cell.angle_beta   90.00
_cell.angle_gamma   90.00
#
_symmetry.space_group_name_H-M   'P 1'
#
loop_
_entity.id
_entity.type
_entity.pdbx_description
1 polymer ?
#
loop_
_entity_poly.entity_id
_entity_poly.type
_entity_poly.pdbx_seq_one_letter_code
_entity_poly.pdbx_strand_id
1 'polypeptide(L)'
;MNTTDARLTARLFSAAAPDSAQKAKLEDVLSKKYGKAVDLVWQEDRTVVGGFRIELGTEIIDWTAEGRLSQLKEKLVELKPGAGSVIPLIRDAVRSWVPEVCAREVGSVLTVADGIAYVGGLENATYGEILLFEGGIRGMVQELRPGRIGCILFGRVEEVSEGTAVYRTGKTAGIGVSDAMIGRVVDALGAPIDDAGDIRADEYRMIESPAPGIIDRQPVNTPMQTGILSIDSMFPIGRGQRELIIGDR
;
A
#
# COMPACT_ATOMS: atom_id res chain seq x y z
N MET A 1 -33.61 23.65 -13.53
CA MET A 1 -33.96 22.48 -12.70
C MET A 1 -33.82 21.24 -13.58
N ASN A 2 -32.70 20.53 -13.48
CA ASN A 2 -32.51 19.19 -14.04
C ASN A 2 -31.59 18.45 -13.06
N THR A 3 -32.15 18.10 -11.90
CA THR A 3 -31.54 17.13 -10.99
C THR A 3 -31.86 15.76 -11.56
N THR A 4 -31.03 15.32 -12.52
CA THR A 4 -30.96 13.90 -12.86
C THR A 4 -30.47 13.21 -11.60
N ASP A 5 -31.37 12.51 -10.93
CA ASP A 5 -31.11 11.69 -9.75
C ASP A 5 -30.13 10.59 -10.18
N ALA A 6 -28.83 10.88 -10.04
CA ALA A 6 -27.76 10.04 -10.55
C ALA A 6 -27.66 8.79 -9.68
N ARG A 7 -28.45 7.77 -10.03
CA ARG A 7 -28.39 6.45 -9.40
C ARG A 7 -27.05 5.80 -9.70
N LEU A 8 -26.39 5.32 -8.66
CA LEU A 8 -25.17 4.54 -8.79
C LEU A 8 -25.54 3.10 -9.15
N THR A 9 -24.87 2.51 -10.13
CA THR A 9 -25.05 1.10 -10.47
C THR A 9 -23.98 0.27 -9.77
N ALA A 10 -24.39 -0.71 -8.98
CA ALA A 10 -23.47 -1.66 -8.33
C ALA A 10 -23.68 -3.05 -8.91
N ARG A 11 -22.60 -3.77 -9.20
CA ARG A 11 -22.65 -5.16 -9.67
C ARG A 11 -22.40 -6.10 -8.49
N LEU A 12 -23.32 -7.02 -8.26
CA LEU A 12 -23.21 -8.05 -7.23
C LEU A 12 -22.86 -9.40 -7.88
N PHE A 13 -21.70 -9.93 -7.52
CA PHE A 13 -21.21 -11.24 -7.96
C PHE A 13 -21.37 -12.25 -6.82
N SER A 14 -22.04 -13.36 -7.11
CA SER A 14 -22.22 -14.47 -6.17
C SER A 14 -22.64 -15.74 -6.90
N ALA A 15 -22.35 -16.90 -6.30
CA ALA A 15 -22.70 -18.20 -6.88
C ALA A 15 -24.22 -18.49 -6.90
N ALA A 16 -24.99 -17.82 -6.06
CA ALA A 16 -26.46 -17.94 -6.01
C ALA A 16 -27.09 -16.55 -5.97
N ALA A 17 -28.23 -16.39 -6.63
CA ALA A 17 -28.95 -15.12 -6.64
C ALA A 17 -29.40 -14.74 -5.21
N PRO A 18 -29.22 -13.47 -4.80
CA PRO A 18 -29.73 -13.01 -3.51
C PRO A 18 -31.25 -13.07 -3.49
N ASP A 19 -31.83 -13.35 -2.33
CA ASP A 19 -33.27 -13.21 -2.15
C ASP A 19 -33.70 -11.73 -2.20
N SER A 20 -35.00 -11.47 -2.40
CA SER A 20 -35.53 -10.11 -2.54
C SER A 20 -35.33 -9.24 -1.29
N ALA A 21 -35.28 -9.86 -0.11
CA ALA A 21 -35.05 -9.17 1.16
C ALA A 21 -33.57 -8.80 1.35
N GLN A 22 -32.65 -9.68 0.96
CA GLN A 22 -31.20 -9.48 0.95
C GLN A 22 -30.83 -8.38 -0.04
N LYS A 23 -31.41 -8.41 -1.26
CA LYS A 23 -31.20 -7.37 -2.26
C LYS A 23 -31.59 -6.00 -1.73
N ALA A 24 -32.81 -5.86 -1.19
CA ALA A 24 -33.30 -4.60 -0.62
C ALA A 24 -32.44 -4.11 0.56
N LYS A 25 -31.96 -5.03 1.41
CA LYS A 25 -31.08 -4.70 2.53
C LYS A 25 -29.71 -4.21 2.06
N LEU A 26 -29.13 -4.84 1.04
CA LEU A 26 -27.87 -4.40 0.45
C LEU A 26 -28.01 -3.02 -0.21
N GLU A 27 -29.10 -2.79 -0.95
CA GLU A 27 -29.40 -1.48 -1.55
C GLU A 27 -29.57 -0.38 -0.49
N ASP A 28 -30.26 -0.64 0.62
CA ASP A 28 -30.40 0.31 1.74
C ASP A 28 -29.05 0.61 2.41
N VAL A 29 -28.24 -0.42 2.67
CA VAL A 29 -26.91 -0.27 3.28
C VAL A 29 -25.98 0.53 2.38
N LEU A 30 -25.93 0.22 1.08
CA LEU A 30 -25.10 0.94 0.11
C LEU A 30 -25.61 2.38 -0.06
N SER A 31 -26.93 2.59 -0.15
CA SER A 31 -27.50 3.93 -0.30
C SER A 31 -27.20 4.82 0.91
N LYS A 32 -27.24 4.27 2.13
CA LYS A 32 -26.81 4.99 3.35
C LYS A 32 -25.33 5.30 3.36
N LYS A 33 -24.48 4.39 2.90
CA LYS A 33 -23.02 4.57 2.87
C LYS A 33 -22.59 5.62 1.85
N TYR A 34 -23.17 5.61 0.66
CA TYR A 34 -22.78 6.48 -0.46
C TYR A 34 -23.66 7.73 -0.63
N GLY A 35 -24.72 7.88 0.17
CA GLY A 35 -25.61 9.04 0.17
C GLY A 35 -26.41 9.24 -1.15
N LYS A 36 -26.49 8.21 -1.99
CA LYS A 36 -27.18 8.20 -3.30
C LYS A 36 -27.92 6.88 -3.46
N ALA A 37 -29.02 6.88 -4.22
CA ALA A 37 -29.73 5.64 -4.54
C ALA A 37 -28.83 4.70 -5.38
N VAL A 38 -28.70 3.45 -4.95
CA VAL A 38 -27.89 2.42 -5.60
C VAL A 38 -28.79 1.36 -6.22
N ASP A 39 -28.68 1.14 -7.53
CA ASP A 39 -29.34 0.04 -8.25
C ASP A 39 -28.38 -1.17 -8.30
N LEU A 40 -28.78 -2.29 -7.69
CA LEU A 40 -27.97 -3.50 -7.61
C LEU A 40 -28.29 -4.47 -8.78
N VAL A 41 -27.30 -4.73 -9.64
CA VAL A 41 -27.38 -5.68 -10.75
C VAL A 41 -26.65 -6.95 -10.36
N TRP A 42 -27.37 -8.06 -10.22
CA TRP A 42 -26.77 -9.35 -9.91
C TRP A 42 -26.20 -10.03 -11.17
N GLN A 43 -25.02 -10.63 -11.03
CA GLN A 43 -24.41 -11.50 -12.03
C GLN A 43 -23.94 -12.80 -11.35
N GLU A 44 -24.20 -13.93 -12.01
CA GLU A 44 -23.72 -15.23 -11.53
C GLU A 44 -22.20 -15.31 -11.70
N ASP A 45 -21.50 -15.54 -10.61
CA ASP A 45 -20.07 -15.83 -10.61
C ASP A 45 -19.79 -17.01 -9.70
N ARG A 46 -19.37 -18.12 -10.30
CA ARG A 46 -19.07 -19.37 -9.60
C ARG A 46 -17.68 -19.40 -8.97
N THR A 47 -16.83 -18.44 -9.30
CA THR A 47 -15.52 -18.27 -8.65
C THR A 47 -15.66 -17.68 -7.25
N VAL A 48 -16.76 -16.96 -6.99
CA VAL A 48 -17.08 -16.39 -5.68
C VAL A 48 -17.58 -17.48 -4.73
N VAL A 49 -16.68 -17.99 -3.89
CA VAL A 49 -16.98 -19.02 -2.89
C VAL A 49 -17.34 -18.39 -1.53
N GLY A 50 -18.50 -18.76 -1.01
CA GLY A 50 -18.88 -18.48 0.38
C GLY A 50 -19.06 -17.00 0.71
N GLY A 51 -19.86 -16.28 -0.08
CA GLY A 51 -20.17 -14.88 0.16
C GLY A 51 -20.61 -14.15 -1.10
N PHE A 52 -20.28 -12.86 -1.19
CA PHE A 52 -20.54 -12.02 -2.34
C PHE A 52 -19.42 -11.01 -2.56
N ARG A 53 -19.29 -10.52 -3.80
CA ARG A 53 -18.42 -9.40 -4.16
C ARG A 53 -19.30 -8.31 -4.77
N ILE A 54 -19.19 -7.08 -4.29
CA ILE A 54 -19.90 -5.93 -4.84
C ILE A 54 -18.89 -5.00 -5.48
N GLU A 55 -19.09 -4.68 -6.75
CA GLU A 55 -18.28 -3.71 -7.49
C GLU A 55 -19.11 -2.45 -7.75
N LEU A 56 -18.60 -1.31 -7.34
CA LEU A 56 -19.27 -0.02 -7.44
C LEU A 56 -18.26 0.99 -8.01
N GLY A 57 -18.27 1.15 -9.34
CA GLY A 57 -17.25 1.91 -10.05
C GLY A 57 -15.87 1.24 -9.91
N THR A 58 -14.96 1.90 -9.19
CA THR A 58 -13.59 1.45 -8.90
C THR A 58 -13.45 0.85 -7.50
N GLU A 59 -14.51 0.87 -6.68
CA GLU A 59 -14.51 0.26 -5.35
C GLU A 59 -15.03 -1.17 -5.40
N ILE A 60 -14.34 -2.06 -4.68
CA ILE A 60 -14.72 -3.45 -4.51
C ILE A 60 -14.94 -3.73 -3.02
N ILE A 61 -16.12 -4.23 -2.70
CA ILE A 61 -16.45 -4.79 -1.39
C ILE A 61 -16.40 -6.30 -1.54
N ASP A 62 -15.33 -6.89 -1.01
CA ASP A 62 -15.13 -8.34 -1.04
C ASP A 62 -15.59 -8.97 0.29
N TRP A 63 -16.73 -9.68 0.25
CA TRP A 63 -17.25 -10.47 1.37
C TRP A 63 -17.16 -11.98 1.11
N THR A 64 -16.27 -12.40 0.22
CA THR A 64 -16.02 -13.81 -0.06
C THR A 64 -15.31 -14.50 1.10
N ALA A 65 -15.21 -15.84 1.06
CA ALA A 65 -14.42 -16.57 2.05
C ALA A 65 -12.93 -16.18 2.00
N GLU A 66 -12.39 -15.91 0.81
CA GLU A 66 -11.00 -15.53 0.58
C GLU A 66 -10.69 -14.11 1.05
N GLY A 67 -11.57 -13.14 0.76
CA GLY A 67 -11.46 -11.78 1.28
C GLY A 67 -11.47 -11.73 2.81
N ARG A 68 -12.36 -12.53 3.42
CA ARG A 68 -12.43 -12.72 4.88
C ARG A 68 -11.13 -13.35 5.42
N LEU A 69 -10.62 -14.41 4.79
CA LEU A 69 -9.37 -15.04 5.22
C LEU A 69 -8.17 -14.08 5.14
N SER A 70 -8.12 -13.26 4.09
CA SER A 70 -7.07 -12.25 3.89
C SER A 70 -7.08 -11.20 5.01
N GLN A 71 -8.25 -10.69 5.38
CA GLN A 71 -8.40 -9.76 6.50
C GLN A 71 -8.00 -10.40 7.85
N LEU A 72 -8.34 -11.67 8.07
CA LEU A 72 -7.88 -12.39 9.25
C LEU A 72 -6.35 -12.52 9.28
N LYS A 73 -5.73 -12.82 8.13
CA LYS A 73 -4.27 -12.92 8.00
C LYS A 73 -3.57 -11.61 8.34
N GLU A 74 -4.05 -10.48 7.81
CA GLU A 74 -3.52 -9.14 8.15
C GLU A 74 -3.58 -8.90 9.67
N LYS A 75 -4.73 -9.20 10.29
CA LYS A 75 -4.91 -9.02 11.74
C LYS A 75 -4.04 -9.95 12.59
N LEU A 76 -3.79 -11.17 12.13
CA LEU A 76 -2.89 -12.12 12.80
C LEU A 76 -1.42 -11.67 12.73
N VAL A 77 -1.00 -11.00 11.66
CA VAL A 77 0.36 -10.42 11.53
C VAL A 77 0.58 -9.25 12.49
N GLU A 78 -0.47 -8.47 12.77
CA GLU A 78 -0.40 -7.38 13.75
C GLU A 78 -0.30 -7.86 15.21
N LEU A 79 -0.60 -9.14 15.49
CA LEU A 79 -0.50 -9.69 16.84
C LEU A 79 0.96 -9.78 17.25
N LYS A 80 1.34 -8.95 18.22
CA LYS A 80 2.64 -9.03 18.89
C LYS A 80 2.70 -10.32 19.71
N PRO A 81 3.60 -11.27 19.43
CA PRO A 81 3.90 -12.29 20.42
C PRO A 81 4.67 -11.60 21.55
N GLY A 82 3.97 -11.21 22.61
CA GLY A 82 4.59 -11.12 23.93
C GLY A 82 5.17 -12.50 24.28
N ALA A 83 6.13 -12.56 25.20
CA ALA A 83 6.91 -13.76 25.58
C ALA A 83 6.11 -14.96 26.18
N GLY A 84 4.86 -15.19 25.75
CA GLY A 84 3.97 -16.27 26.14
C GLY A 84 3.55 -17.16 24.96
N SER A 85 2.63 -18.10 25.25
CA SER A 85 2.18 -19.08 24.27
C SER A 85 1.41 -18.42 23.12
N VAL A 86 1.84 -18.70 21.90
CA VAL A 86 1.29 -18.15 20.65
C VAL A 86 -0.08 -18.77 20.31
N ILE A 87 -0.32 -20.03 20.71
CA ILE A 87 -1.55 -20.77 20.36
C ILE A 87 -2.82 -20.17 21.01
N PRO A 88 -2.84 -19.82 22.31
CA PRO A 88 -3.98 -19.11 22.92
C PRO A 88 -4.25 -17.75 22.28
N LEU A 89 -3.21 -16.96 21.99
CA LEU A 89 -3.35 -15.64 21.38
C LEU A 89 -3.98 -15.72 19.98
N ILE A 90 -3.51 -16.64 19.13
CA ILE A 90 -4.10 -16.88 17.82
C ILE A 90 -5.55 -17.36 17.96
N ARG A 91 -5.81 -18.30 18.88
CA ARG A 91 -7.16 -18.83 19.12
C ARG A 91 -8.14 -17.73 19.52
N ASP A 92 -7.74 -16.86 20.44
CA ASP A 92 -8.58 -15.77 20.92
C ASP A 92 -8.80 -14.73 19.82
N ALA A 93 -7.75 -14.38 19.06
CA ALA A 93 -7.87 -13.48 17.92
C ALA A 93 -8.84 -14.02 16.86
N VAL A 94 -8.75 -15.31 16.51
CA VAL A 94 -9.69 -15.96 15.57
C VAL A 94 -11.11 -15.95 16.12
N ARG A 95 -11.31 -16.17 17.42
CA ARG A 95 -12.64 -16.18 18.06
C ARG A 95 -13.28 -14.80 18.16
N SER A 96 -12.49 -13.77 18.44
CA SER A 96 -12.97 -12.39 18.57
C SER A 96 -13.01 -11.64 17.24
N TRP A 97 -12.51 -12.24 16.16
CA TRP A 97 -12.45 -11.58 14.87
C TRP A 97 -13.85 -11.52 14.23
N VAL A 98 -14.32 -10.29 14.04
CA VAL A 98 -15.48 -9.98 13.23
C VAL A 98 -14.95 -9.47 11.89
N PRO A 99 -15.38 -10.03 10.76
CA PRO A 99 -15.00 -9.49 9.46
C PRO A 99 -15.57 -8.07 9.32
N GLU A 100 -14.76 -7.13 8.81
CA GLU A 100 -15.21 -5.76 8.55
C GLU A 100 -15.47 -5.57 7.06
N VAL A 101 -16.57 -4.88 6.73
CA VAL A 101 -16.94 -4.58 5.34
C VAL A 101 -16.04 -3.46 4.82
N CYS A 102 -14.84 -3.81 4.37
CA CYS A 102 -13.89 -2.86 3.78
C CYS A 102 -14.18 -2.70 2.28
N ALA A 103 -14.63 -1.51 1.87
CA ALA A 103 -14.52 -1.14 0.46
C ALA A 103 -13.04 -0.85 0.19
N ARG A 104 -12.44 -1.58 -0.74
CA ARG A 104 -11.09 -1.34 -1.23
C ARG A 104 -11.19 -0.80 -2.64
N GLU A 105 -10.47 0.28 -2.90
CA GLU A 105 -10.32 0.80 -4.25
C GLU A 105 -9.37 -0.14 -5.00
N VAL A 106 -9.81 -0.66 -6.16
CA VAL A 106 -9.04 -1.60 -6.97
C VAL A 106 -8.84 -1.00 -8.35
N GLY A 107 -7.58 -0.98 -8.77
CA GLY A 107 -7.17 -0.63 -10.11
C GLY A 107 -6.81 -1.86 -10.92
N SER A 108 -6.62 -1.66 -12.22
CA SER A 108 -6.13 -2.67 -13.14
C SER A 108 -4.99 -2.09 -13.97
N VAL A 109 -3.95 -2.88 -14.20
CA VAL A 109 -2.89 -2.51 -15.14
C VAL A 109 -3.47 -2.42 -16.55
N LEU A 110 -3.31 -1.27 -17.19
CA LEU A 110 -3.67 -1.05 -18.59
C LEU A 110 -2.54 -1.49 -19.51
N THR A 111 -1.31 -1.06 -19.21
CA THR A 111 -0.11 -1.43 -19.96
C THR A 111 1.10 -1.39 -19.05
N VAL A 112 2.13 -2.15 -19.41
CA VAL A 112 3.42 -2.15 -18.71
C VAL A 112 4.54 -2.19 -19.74
N ALA A 113 5.54 -1.32 -19.58
CA ALA A 113 6.73 -1.25 -20.43
C ALA A 113 7.88 -0.60 -19.68
N ASP A 114 9.10 -1.12 -19.84
CA ASP A 114 10.35 -0.53 -19.36
C ASP A 114 10.34 -0.10 -17.87
N GLY A 115 9.71 -0.90 -17.00
CA GLY A 115 9.63 -0.60 -15.56
C GLY A 115 8.53 0.39 -15.18
N ILE A 116 7.69 0.81 -16.13
CA ILE A 116 6.56 1.71 -15.92
C ILE A 116 5.27 0.94 -16.15
N ALA A 117 4.36 0.97 -15.16
CA ALA A 117 3.00 0.47 -15.30
C ALA A 117 2.02 1.64 -15.37
N TYR A 118 1.12 1.58 -16.34
CA TYR A 118 -0.04 2.45 -16.41
C TYR A 118 -1.23 1.74 -15.78
N VAL A 119 -1.83 2.35 -14.77
CA VAL A 119 -2.92 1.77 -13.99
C VAL A 119 -4.18 2.60 -14.22
N GLY A 120 -5.29 1.91 -14.48
CA GLY A 120 -6.63 2.49 -14.53
C GLY A 120 -7.35 2.28 -13.20
N GLY A 121 -8.30 3.17 -12.90
CA GLY A 121 -8.98 3.20 -11.59
C GLY A 121 -8.18 4.00 -10.56
N LEU A 122 -8.36 3.65 -9.28
CA LEU A 122 -7.68 4.30 -8.14
C LEU A 122 -7.83 5.83 -8.13
N GLU A 123 -9.06 6.33 -8.24
CA GLU A 123 -9.41 7.75 -8.30
C GLU A 123 -8.83 8.58 -7.14
N ASN A 124 -8.66 7.96 -5.98
CA ASN A 124 -8.17 8.64 -4.78
C ASN A 124 -6.65 8.48 -4.57
N ALA A 125 -5.91 7.90 -5.52
CA ALA A 125 -4.45 7.75 -5.42
C ALA A 125 -3.73 9.10 -5.36
N THR A 126 -2.66 9.15 -4.58
CA THR A 126 -1.86 10.35 -4.37
C THR A 126 -0.49 10.25 -5.04
N TYR A 127 0.09 11.40 -5.40
CA TYR A 127 1.45 11.44 -5.95
C TYR A 127 2.46 10.92 -4.91
N GLY A 128 3.38 10.06 -5.33
CA GLY A 128 4.33 9.41 -4.43
C GLY A 128 3.74 8.28 -3.57
N GLU A 129 2.46 7.92 -3.76
CA GLU A 129 1.85 6.78 -3.08
C GLU A 129 2.45 5.46 -3.56
N ILE A 130 2.63 4.51 -2.62
CA ILE A 130 2.99 3.14 -2.96
C ILE A 130 1.73 2.36 -3.33
N LEU A 131 1.77 1.73 -4.50
CA LEU A 131 0.78 0.77 -4.97
C LEU A 131 1.31 -0.64 -4.78
N LEU A 132 0.41 -1.57 -4.47
CA LEU A 132 0.68 -2.99 -4.36
C LEU A 132 0.01 -3.72 -5.52
N PHE A 133 0.82 -4.37 -6.35
CA PHE A 133 0.36 -5.19 -7.45
C PHE A 133 0.08 -6.60 -6.94
N GLU A 134 -0.89 -7.26 -7.56
CA GLU A 134 -1.06 -8.70 -7.43
C GLU A 134 0.27 -9.41 -7.77
N GLY A 135 0.68 -10.36 -6.92
CA GLY A 135 2.04 -10.92 -6.94
C GLY A 135 3.00 -10.29 -5.92
N GLY A 136 2.63 -9.17 -5.29
CA GLY A 136 3.38 -8.56 -4.19
C GLY A 136 4.39 -7.49 -4.62
N ILE A 137 4.49 -7.22 -5.92
CA ILE A 137 5.32 -6.13 -6.46
C ILE A 137 4.78 -4.79 -5.97
N ARG A 138 5.70 -3.90 -5.61
CA ARG A 138 5.37 -2.53 -5.25
C ARG A 138 5.66 -1.61 -6.43
N GLY A 139 4.88 -0.55 -6.56
CA GLY A 139 5.19 0.55 -7.47
C GLY A 139 4.92 1.89 -6.81
N MET A 140 5.48 2.97 -7.34
CA MET A 140 5.27 4.33 -6.84
C MET A 140 4.61 5.19 -7.89
N VAL A 141 3.55 5.88 -7.50
CA VAL A 141 2.83 6.83 -8.35
C VAL A 141 3.74 8.01 -8.69
N GLN A 142 3.92 8.25 -9.99
CA GLN A 142 4.76 9.33 -10.53
C GLN A 142 4.04 10.21 -11.54
N GLU A 143 2.87 9.80 -12.02
CA GLU A 143 2.05 10.58 -12.92
C GLU A 143 0.57 10.37 -12.57
N LEU A 144 -0.19 11.46 -12.45
CA LEU A 144 -1.64 11.45 -12.27
C LEU A 144 -2.29 12.12 -13.48
N ARG A 145 -3.02 11.36 -14.31
CA ARG A 145 -3.84 11.88 -15.41
C ARG A 145 -5.30 11.46 -15.23
N PRO A 146 -6.25 12.19 -15.84
CA PRO A 146 -7.64 11.74 -15.91
C PRO A 146 -7.73 10.32 -16.50
N GLY A 147 -8.24 9.37 -15.72
CA GLY A 147 -8.44 7.98 -16.12
C GLY A 147 -7.18 7.11 -16.21
N ARG A 148 -5.98 7.63 -15.87
CA ARG A 148 -4.73 6.86 -15.91
C ARG A 148 -3.70 7.37 -14.92
N ILE A 149 -3.08 6.44 -14.21
CA ILE A 149 -1.96 6.69 -13.30
C ILE A 149 -0.70 6.06 -13.89
N GLY A 150 0.40 6.81 -13.94
CA GLY A 150 1.72 6.27 -14.25
C GLY A 150 2.47 5.97 -12.96
N CYS A 151 2.98 4.76 -12.84
CA CYS A 151 3.78 4.35 -11.69
C CYS A 151 5.04 3.60 -12.10
N ILE A 152 6.11 3.81 -11.35
CA ILE A 152 7.39 3.11 -11.55
C ILE A 152 7.35 1.85 -10.68
N LEU A 153 7.70 0.70 -11.25
CA LEU A 153 7.74 -0.58 -10.56
C LEU A 153 9.05 -0.77 -9.77
N PHE A 154 8.93 -1.28 -8.56
CA PHE A 154 10.04 -1.71 -7.70
C PHE A 154 10.14 -3.24 -7.71
N GLY A 155 10.43 -3.79 -8.89
CA GLY A 155 10.46 -5.23 -9.10
C GLY A 155 10.68 -5.59 -10.56
N ARG A 156 10.54 -6.88 -10.86
CA ARG A 156 10.66 -7.41 -12.22
C ARG A 156 9.39 -7.12 -13.02
N VAL A 157 9.56 -6.62 -14.23
CA VAL A 157 8.45 -6.23 -15.11
C VAL A 157 7.67 -7.46 -15.57
N GLU A 158 8.35 -8.60 -15.71
CA GLU A 158 7.81 -9.86 -16.21
C GLU A 158 6.73 -10.47 -15.32
N GLU A 159 6.66 -10.03 -14.07
CA GLU A 159 5.68 -10.50 -13.07
C GLU A 159 4.39 -9.66 -13.08
N VAL A 160 4.34 -8.58 -13.86
CA VAL A 160 3.15 -7.73 -14.02
C VAL A 160 2.65 -7.82 -15.46
N SER A 161 1.34 -8.02 -15.64
CA SER A 161 0.71 -8.06 -16.97
C SER A 161 -0.46 -7.09 -17.06
N GLU A 162 -0.95 -6.84 -18.27
CA GLU A 162 -2.24 -6.18 -18.46
C GLU A 162 -3.34 -6.93 -17.70
N GLY A 163 -4.24 -6.19 -17.07
CA GLY A 163 -5.32 -6.73 -16.25
C GLY A 163 -4.94 -7.09 -14.81
N THR A 164 -3.65 -7.13 -14.45
CA THR A 164 -3.20 -7.39 -13.07
C THR A 164 -3.86 -6.41 -12.10
N ALA A 165 -4.38 -6.94 -10.98
CA ALA A 165 -5.04 -6.11 -9.97
C ALA A 165 -4.01 -5.24 -9.21
N VAL A 166 -4.40 -3.99 -8.93
CA VAL A 166 -3.55 -3.02 -8.24
C VAL A 166 -4.32 -2.43 -7.07
N TYR A 167 -3.67 -2.40 -5.92
CA TYR A 167 -4.24 -1.93 -4.66
C TYR A 167 -3.47 -0.74 -4.13
N ARG A 168 -4.18 0.17 -3.49
CA ARG A 168 -3.59 1.29 -2.78
C ARG A 168 -3.09 0.87 -1.41
N THR A 169 -1.90 1.35 -1.05
CA THR A 169 -1.43 1.22 0.34
C THR A 169 -1.88 2.39 1.21
N GLY A 170 -2.29 3.51 0.60
CA GLY A 170 -2.62 4.76 1.32
C GLY A 170 -1.40 5.44 1.96
N LYS A 171 -0.19 4.95 1.67
CA LYS A 171 1.06 5.47 2.24
C LYS A 171 1.94 6.03 1.13
N THR A 172 2.41 7.24 1.32
CA THR A 172 3.52 7.79 0.53
C THR A 172 4.78 6.95 0.75
N ALA A 173 5.64 6.91 -0.26
CA ALA A 173 6.92 6.24 -0.22
C ALA A 173 7.70 6.61 1.04
N GLY A 174 8.03 5.58 1.81
CA GLY A 174 8.69 5.70 3.09
C GLY A 174 9.34 4.38 3.47
N ILE A 175 10.21 4.45 4.47
CA ILE A 175 10.96 3.31 4.97
C ILE A 175 10.72 3.17 6.47
N GLY A 176 10.69 1.92 6.93
CA GLY A 176 10.83 1.65 8.35
C GLY A 176 12.22 2.08 8.81
N VAL A 177 12.34 2.64 10.01
CA VAL A 177 13.64 2.98 10.62
C VAL A 177 13.72 2.41 12.03
N SER A 178 14.91 1.94 12.40
CA SER A 178 15.24 1.42 13.73
C SER A 178 16.76 1.29 13.87
N ASP A 179 17.26 1.34 15.10
CA ASP A 179 18.63 0.97 15.42
C ASP A 179 18.93 -0.50 15.05
N ALA A 180 17.92 -1.35 14.91
CA ALA A 180 18.04 -2.72 14.43
C ALA A 180 18.54 -2.81 12.96
N MET A 181 18.57 -1.70 12.22
CA MET A 181 19.16 -1.65 10.87
C MET A 181 20.68 -1.60 10.87
N ILE A 182 21.33 -1.24 11.98
CA ILE A 182 22.79 -1.11 12.04
C ILE A 182 23.45 -2.46 11.73
N GLY A 183 24.26 -2.49 10.67
CA GLY A 183 24.97 -3.69 10.21
C GLY A 183 24.18 -4.60 9.28
N ARG A 184 22.94 -4.25 8.92
CA ARG A 184 22.11 -4.99 7.96
C ARG A 184 22.33 -4.48 6.54
N VAL A 185 22.01 -5.32 5.55
CA VAL A 185 21.91 -4.92 4.14
C VAL A 185 20.44 -4.90 3.74
N VAL A 186 19.98 -3.74 3.26
CA VAL A 186 18.58 -3.49 2.89
C VAL A 186 18.48 -2.95 1.48
N ASP A 187 17.32 -3.16 0.85
CA ASP A 187 16.96 -2.51 -0.41
C ASP A 187 16.53 -1.03 -0.23
N ALA A 188 16.16 -0.37 -1.32
CA ALA A 188 15.75 1.03 -1.32
C ALA A 188 14.45 1.32 -0.54
N LEU A 189 13.64 0.29 -0.25
CA LEU A 189 12.41 0.40 0.53
C LEU A 189 12.58 -0.14 1.97
N GLY A 190 13.80 -0.50 2.35
CA GLY A 190 14.14 -0.97 3.69
C GLY A 190 13.89 -2.46 3.93
N ALA A 191 13.61 -3.26 2.90
CA ALA A 191 13.49 -4.71 3.04
C ALA A 191 14.88 -5.35 3.14
N PRO A 192 15.10 -6.31 4.07
CA PRO A 192 16.40 -6.96 4.22
C PRO A 192 16.73 -7.87 3.02
N ILE A 193 17.98 -7.81 2.55
CA ILE A 193 18.50 -8.62 1.44
C ILE A 193 19.76 -9.44 1.84
N ASP A 194 20.01 -9.57 3.13
CA ASP A 194 21.17 -10.26 3.72
C ASP A 194 20.84 -11.63 4.34
N ASP A 195 19.62 -12.14 4.11
CA ASP A 195 19.12 -13.42 4.66
C ASP A 195 19.15 -13.54 6.20
N ALA A 196 19.39 -12.45 6.93
CA ALA A 196 19.46 -12.42 8.40
C ALA A 196 18.07 -12.24 9.06
N GLY A 197 16.99 -12.53 8.33
CA GLY A 197 15.61 -12.42 8.78
C GLY A 197 15.05 -10.99 8.78
N ASP A 198 13.82 -10.83 9.25
CA ASP A 198 13.12 -9.53 9.21
C ASP A 198 13.76 -8.49 10.14
N ILE A 199 13.68 -7.21 9.74
CA ILE A 199 14.08 -6.08 10.57
C ILE A 199 12.82 -5.47 11.17
N ARG A 200 12.77 -5.39 12.50
CA ARG A 200 11.69 -4.69 13.18
C ARG A 200 11.92 -3.18 13.09
N ALA A 201 10.99 -2.46 12.48
CA ALA A 201 10.98 -1.00 12.47
C ALA A 201 10.31 -0.44 13.72
N ASP A 202 10.84 0.66 14.25
CA ASP A 202 10.26 1.40 15.38
C ASP A 202 9.39 2.58 14.90
N GLU A 203 9.82 3.22 13.82
CA GLU A 203 9.12 4.33 13.17
C GLU A 203 9.03 4.11 11.65
N TYR A 204 8.13 4.83 11.00
CA TYR A 204 8.06 4.90 9.54
C TYR A 204 8.32 6.34 9.10
N ARG A 205 9.33 6.55 8.25
CA ARG A 205 9.71 7.88 7.75
C ARG A 205 9.48 7.97 6.25
N MET A 206 8.86 9.07 5.82
CA MET A 206 8.69 9.39 4.40
C MET A 206 10.05 9.67 3.77
N ILE A 207 10.26 9.15 2.55
CA ILE A 207 11.48 9.41 1.77
C ILE A 207 11.54 10.89 1.40
N GLU A 208 10.43 11.41 0.86
CA GLU A 208 10.28 12.82 0.55
C GLU A 208 9.79 13.56 1.81
N SER A 209 10.70 14.25 2.47
CA SER A 209 10.38 15.12 3.61
C SER A 209 11.13 16.45 3.49
N PRO A 210 10.53 17.56 3.93
CA PRO A 210 11.18 18.85 3.86
C PRO A 210 12.45 18.86 4.73
N ALA A 211 13.54 19.41 4.19
CA ALA A 211 14.76 19.59 4.95
C ALA A 211 14.57 20.62 6.08
N PRO A 212 15.38 20.54 7.17
CA PRO A 212 15.34 21.53 8.25
C PRO A 212 15.51 22.96 7.75
N GLY A 213 14.71 23.88 8.32
CA GLY A 213 14.74 25.30 8.00
C GLY A 213 16.03 25.98 8.45
N ILE A 214 16.18 27.27 8.17
CA ILE A 214 17.41 28.02 8.52
C ILE A 214 17.57 28.08 10.05
N ILE A 215 16.48 28.30 10.80
CA ILE A 215 16.49 28.48 12.26
C ILE A 215 16.81 27.17 12.99
N ASP A 216 16.46 26.02 12.41
CA ASP A 216 16.69 24.71 13.01
C ASP A 216 18.14 24.23 12.87
N ARG A 217 18.99 24.97 12.15
CA ARG A 217 20.37 24.60 11.87
C ARG A 217 21.32 25.17 12.92
N GLN A 218 22.38 24.41 13.17
CA GLN A 218 23.51 24.87 13.98
C GLN A 218 24.77 24.96 13.11
N PRO A 219 25.69 25.91 13.38
CA PRO A 219 26.99 25.94 12.73
C PRO A 219 27.74 24.63 12.95
N VAL A 220 28.36 24.12 11.89
CA VAL A 220 29.21 22.92 11.96
C VAL A 220 30.47 23.27 12.74
N ASN A 221 30.62 22.69 13.93
CA ASN A 221 31.73 22.99 14.85
C ASN A 221 32.45 21.74 15.40
N THR A 222 32.00 20.54 15.00
CA THR A 222 32.55 19.27 15.47
C THR A 222 33.18 18.52 14.31
N PRO A 223 34.47 18.12 14.38
CA PRO A 223 35.12 17.41 13.30
C PRO A 223 34.58 15.99 13.11
N MET A 224 34.57 15.51 11.86
CA MET A 224 34.37 14.12 11.47
C MET A 224 35.71 13.59 10.96
N GLN A 225 36.40 12.80 11.79
CA GLN A 225 37.72 12.28 11.45
C GLN A 225 37.62 11.19 10.40
N THR A 226 38.32 11.37 9.28
CA THR A 226 38.40 10.36 8.22
C THR A 226 39.55 9.38 8.45
N GLY A 227 40.59 9.80 9.17
CA GLY A 227 41.83 9.04 9.34
C GLY A 227 42.80 9.18 8.16
N ILE A 228 42.46 10.00 7.15
CA ILE A 228 43.27 10.24 5.97
C ILE A 228 43.99 11.58 6.15
N LEU A 229 45.32 11.54 6.26
CA LEU A 229 46.14 12.73 6.56
C LEU A 229 45.87 13.89 5.59
N SER A 230 45.80 13.62 4.29
CA SER A 230 45.59 14.66 3.28
C SER A 230 44.22 15.32 3.39
N ILE A 231 43.18 14.58 3.76
CA ILE A 231 41.84 15.11 3.96
C ILE A 231 41.78 15.86 5.30
N ASP A 232 42.15 15.20 6.40
CA ASP A 232 42.00 15.78 7.74
C ASP A 232 42.90 17.03 7.97
N SER A 233 44.01 17.19 7.24
CA SER A 233 44.90 18.37 7.36
C SER A 233 44.58 19.50 6.39
N MET A 234 44.23 19.20 5.13
CA MET A 234 44.02 20.22 4.10
C MET A 234 42.54 20.52 3.85
N PHE A 235 41.67 19.51 4.00
CA PHE A 235 40.24 19.57 3.69
C PHE A 235 39.39 18.93 4.81
N PRO A 236 39.43 19.48 6.04
CA PRO A 236 38.75 18.87 7.18
C PRO A 236 37.23 18.84 6.97
N ILE A 237 36.61 17.71 7.29
CA ILE A 237 35.16 17.51 7.17
C ILE A 237 34.50 17.65 8.55
N GLY A 238 33.47 18.48 8.66
CA GLY A 238 32.68 18.62 9.89
C GLY A 238 31.39 17.79 9.91
N ARG A 239 30.92 17.42 11.11
CA ARG A 239 29.64 16.71 11.30
C ARG A 239 28.48 17.62 10.89
N GLY A 240 27.71 17.21 9.89
CA GLY A 240 26.63 18.01 9.29
C GLY A 240 27.01 18.75 8.00
N GLN A 241 28.27 18.64 7.56
CA GLN A 241 28.73 19.10 6.25
C GLN A 241 28.40 18.07 5.15
N ARG A 242 28.25 18.55 3.91
CA ARG A 242 28.19 17.73 2.70
C ARG A 242 29.47 17.98 1.93
N GLU A 243 30.27 16.93 1.72
CA GLU A 243 31.55 17.00 1.01
C GLU A 243 31.49 16.12 -0.24
N LEU A 244 31.77 16.71 -1.41
CA LEU A 244 31.75 16.00 -2.69
C LEU A 244 33.11 15.33 -2.93
N ILE A 245 33.11 14.03 -3.14
CA ILE A 245 34.28 13.29 -3.64
C ILE A 245 34.07 13.06 -5.14
N ILE A 246 34.95 13.61 -5.97
CA ILE A 246 34.89 13.51 -7.43
C ILE A 246 36.27 13.13 -7.98
N GLY A 247 36.30 12.22 -8.95
CA GLY A 247 37.52 11.71 -9.56
C GLY A 247 37.22 10.87 -10.80
N ASP A 248 38.27 10.46 -11.50
CA ASP A 248 38.17 9.50 -12.60
C ASP A 248 38.06 8.06 -12.08
N ARG A 249 37.72 7.11 -12.94
CA ARG A 249 37.53 5.69 -12.60
C ARG A 249 38.84 4.92 -12.40
#